data_AF-A0A920NQZ1-F1
#
_entry.id   AF-A0A920NQZ1-F1
#
_cell.length_a   1.000
_cell.length_b   1.000
_cell.length_c   1.000
_cell.angle_alpha   90.00
_cell.angle_beta   90.00
_cell.angle_gamma   90.00
#
_symmetry.space_group_name_H-M   'P 1'
#
loop_
_entity.id
_entity.type
_entity.pdbx_description
1 polymer ?
#
loop_
_entity_poly.entity_id
_entity_poly.type
_entity_poly.pdbx_seq_one_letter_code
_entity_poly.pdbx_strand_id
1 'polypeptide(L)'
;MAIVVNFVDMLAHKRSESDVLKEMVPDESGYRFAVRTWFENSWLYRTLRELSESDFTVVITSDHGTVRVQRGALVGADRETSSGVRYKYGRNLNSNEKNTLIIRKSSDYRLPELVHQTNYLVAKDDVFFLYPNQQHRYQGKLKGSFQHGGISMEEIMVPVVTMRGY
;
A
#
# COMPACT_ATOMS: atom_id res chain seq x y z
N MET A 1 5.86 17.38 16.93
CA MET A 1 6.67 16.14 16.81
C MET A 1 5.89 15.17 15.95
N ALA A 2 6.55 14.40 15.07
CA ALA A 2 5.91 13.36 14.26
C ALA A 2 6.72 12.07 14.37
N ILE A 3 6.03 10.94 14.40
CA ILE A 3 6.61 9.59 14.52
C ILE A 3 5.94 8.73 13.45
N VAL A 4 6.75 7.99 12.68
CA VAL A 4 6.27 7.05 11.66
C VAL A 4 6.53 5.62 12.14
N VAL A 5 5.51 4.77 12.09
CA VAL A 5 5.61 3.38 12.55
C VAL A 5 5.31 2.42 11.40
N ASN A 6 6.37 1.77 10.89
CA ASN A 6 6.32 1.02 9.63
C ASN A 6 5.98 -0.48 9.77
N PHE A 7 5.69 -0.97 10.98
CA PHE A 7 5.53 -2.41 11.22
C PHE A 7 4.42 -3.04 10.37
N VAL A 8 3.30 -2.34 10.21
CA VAL A 8 2.12 -2.84 9.49
C VAL A 8 2.44 -3.09 8.01
N ASP A 9 3.12 -2.15 7.36
CA ASP A 9 3.56 -2.29 5.96
C ASP A 9 4.60 -3.40 5.81
N MET A 10 5.60 -3.45 6.71
CA MET A 10 6.60 -4.52 6.72
C MET A 10 5.97 -5.90 6.84
N LEU A 11 4.97 -6.06 7.71
CA LEU A 11 4.23 -7.32 7.86
C LEU A 11 3.49 -7.69 6.57
N ALA A 12 2.84 -6.73 5.90
CA ALA A 12 2.12 -6.97 4.64
C ALA A 12 3.06 -7.48 3.53
N HIS A 13 4.23 -6.84 3.36
CA HIS A 13 5.22 -7.25 2.36
C HIS A 13 5.83 -8.60 2.70
N LYS A 14 6.29 -8.80 3.95
CA LYS A 14 6.97 -10.03 4.37
C LYS A 14 6.06 -11.25 4.32
N ARG A 15 4.77 -11.07 4.58
CA ARG A 15 3.76 -12.12 4.40
C ARG A 15 3.73 -12.67 2.98
N SER A 16 3.92 -11.83 1.96
CA SER A 16 3.93 -12.31 0.56
C SER A 16 5.16 -13.17 0.23
N GLU A 17 6.26 -12.98 0.97
CA GLU A 17 7.56 -13.62 0.76
C GLU A 17 7.79 -14.89 1.60
N SER A 18 7.04 -15.07 2.70
CA SER A 18 7.25 -16.15 3.68
C SER A 18 6.02 -17.05 3.80
N ASP A 19 6.19 -18.35 3.54
CA ASP A 19 5.11 -19.32 3.64
C ASP A 19 4.65 -19.52 5.10
N VAL A 20 5.58 -19.45 6.07
CA VAL A 20 5.24 -19.47 7.50
C VAL A 20 4.32 -18.30 7.87
N LEU A 21 4.61 -17.09 7.38
CA LEU A 21 3.75 -15.94 7.65
C LEU A 21 2.39 -16.04 6.95
N LYS A 22 2.31 -16.71 5.79
CA LYS A 22 1.01 -16.99 5.14
C LYS A 22 0.17 -17.97 5.94
N GLU A 23 0.79 -18.97 6.57
CA GLU A 23 0.10 -19.93 7.45
C GLU A 23 -0.37 -19.26 8.74
N MET A 24 0.48 -18.42 9.37
CA MET A 24 0.13 -17.70 10.59
C MET A 24 -0.93 -16.61 10.36
N VAL A 25 -0.94 -16.02 9.16
CA VAL A 25 -1.81 -14.90 8.79
C VAL A 25 -2.52 -15.24 7.47
N PRO A 26 -3.50 -16.15 7.47
CA PRO A 26 -4.06 -16.71 6.24
C PRO A 26 -4.96 -15.73 5.49
N ASP A 27 -5.64 -14.85 6.21
CA ASP A 27 -6.63 -13.93 5.69
C ASP A 27 -6.57 -12.55 6.37
N GLU A 28 -7.54 -11.70 6.04
CA GLU A 28 -7.65 -10.36 6.58
C GLU A 28 -7.97 -10.33 8.07
N SER A 29 -8.77 -11.27 8.56
CA SER A 29 -9.09 -11.39 9.99
C SER A 29 -7.84 -11.77 10.79
N GLY A 30 -7.06 -12.73 10.30
CA GLY A 30 -5.76 -13.08 10.86
C GLY A 30 -4.77 -11.91 10.82
N TYR A 31 -4.79 -11.12 9.74
CA TYR A 31 -3.92 -9.94 9.62
C TYR A 31 -4.27 -8.87 10.65
N ARG A 32 -5.56 -8.54 10.80
CA ARG A 32 -6.03 -7.61 11.84
C ARG A 32 -5.73 -8.11 13.24
N PHE A 33 -5.86 -9.43 13.47
CA PHE A 33 -5.51 -10.05 14.74
C PHE A 33 -4.02 -9.89 15.05
N ALA A 34 -3.13 -10.19 14.10
CA ALA A 34 -1.69 -10.06 14.26
C ALA A 34 -1.26 -8.60 14.54
N VAL A 35 -1.81 -7.64 13.79
CA VAL A 35 -1.55 -6.21 13.99
C VAL A 35 -2.04 -5.74 15.36
N ARG A 36 -3.24 -6.14 15.79
CA ARG A 36 -3.78 -5.80 17.11
C ARG A 36 -2.89 -6.36 18.23
N THR A 37 -2.56 -7.64 18.16
CA THR A 37 -1.70 -8.30 19.16
C THR A 37 -0.33 -7.63 19.25
N TRP A 38 0.27 -7.27 18.11
CA TRP A 38 1.51 -6.51 18.10
C TRP A 38 1.32 -5.13 18.76
N PHE A 39 0.28 -4.40 18.39
CA PHE A 39 0.03 -3.05 18.90
C PHE A 39 -0.13 -3.05 20.43
N GLU A 40 -0.96 -3.95 20.98
CA GLU A 40 -1.19 -4.10 22.41
C GLU A 40 0.10 -4.37 23.21
N ASN A 41 1.09 -5.01 22.58
CA ASN A 41 2.39 -5.32 23.18
C ASN A 41 3.53 -4.39 22.72
N SER A 42 3.23 -3.36 21.93
CA SER A 42 4.23 -2.49 21.32
C SER A 42 4.73 -1.40 22.28
N TRP A 43 5.88 -0.81 21.94
CA TRP A 43 6.31 0.45 22.58
C TRP A 43 5.34 1.59 22.26
N LEU A 44 4.72 1.59 21.07
CA LEU A 44 3.80 2.65 20.64
C LEU A 44 2.60 2.73 21.58
N TYR A 45 1.98 1.60 21.92
CA TYR A 45 0.87 1.57 22.88
C TYR A 45 1.28 2.10 24.26
N ARG A 46 2.47 1.73 24.75
CA ARG A 46 3.02 2.25 26.02
C ARG A 46 3.22 3.77 25.97
N THR A 47 3.79 4.29 24.89
CA THR A 47 3.95 5.74 24.68
C THR A 47 2.61 6.45 24.65
N LEU A 48 1.59 5.89 24.00
CA LEU A 48 0.24 6.48 23.99
C LEU A 48 -0.39 6.51 25.39
N ARG A 49 -0.14 5.51 26.22
CA ARG A 49 -0.57 5.49 27.63
C ARG A 49 0.12 6.58 28.45
N GLU A 50 1.43 6.74 28.31
CA GLU A 50 2.17 7.82 29.00
C GLU A 50 1.69 9.20 28.56
N LEU A 51 1.49 9.41 27.25
CA LEU A 51 0.96 10.68 26.73
C LEU A 51 -0.48 10.97 27.17
N SER A 52 -1.25 9.95 27.56
CA SER A 52 -2.62 10.15 28.05
C SER A 52 -2.68 10.81 29.43
N GLU A 53 -1.57 10.83 30.18
CA GLU A 53 -1.43 11.48 31.49
C GLU A 53 -0.82 12.89 31.38
N SER A 54 -0.92 13.53 30.21
CA SER A 54 -0.35 14.84 29.90
C SER A 54 -1.34 15.67 29.07
N ASP A 55 -1.21 17.00 29.04
CA ASP A 55 -2.07 17.87 28.20
C ASP A 55 -1.69 17.84 26.70
N PHE A 56 -1.09 16.73 26.23
CA PHE A 56 -0.79 16.56 24.82
C PHE A 56 -2.04 16.13 24.04
N THR A 57 -2.20 16.70 22.85
CA THR A 57 -3.13 16.21 21.84
C THR A 57 -2.37 15.31 20.87
N VAL A 58 -2.83 14.07 20.72
CA VAL A 58 -2.25 13.07 19.83
C VAL A 58 -3.19 12.84 18.65
N VAL A 59 -2.67 12.99 17.44
CA VAL A 59 -3.36 12.64 16.19
C VAL A 59 -2.69 11.41 15.60
N ILE A 60 -3.47 10.36 15.35
CA ILE A 60 -3.02 9.11 14.72
C ILE A 60 -3.75 8.95 13.40
N THR A 61 -3.02 8.60 12.36
CA THR A 61 -3.57 8.26 11.05
C THR A 61 -2.66 7.26 10.33
N SER A 62 -3.12 6.77 9.18
CA SER A 62 -2.32 6.01 8.22
C SER A 62 -2.04 6.89 7.00
N ASP A 63 -0.87 6.78 6.40
CA ASP A 63 -0.53 7.48 5.16
C ASP A 63 -1.21 6.83 3.93
N HIS A 64 -1.48 5.53 4.01
CA HIS A 64 -2.30 4.80 3.06
C HIS A 64 -3.00 3.62 3.72
N GLY A 65 -4.03 3.08 3.07
CA GLY A 65 -4.56 1.76 3.40
C GLY A 65 -3.93 0.65 2.55
N THR A 66 -4.58 -0.50 2.49
CA THR A 66 -4.07 -1.67 1.76
C THR A 66 -5.23 -2.52 1.28
N VAL A 67 -5.09 -3.15 0.13
CA VAL A 67 -6.13 -4.02 -0.47
C VAL A 67 -5.54 -5.38 -0.82
N ARG A 68 -6.35 -6.43 -0.67
CA ARG A 68 -5.97 -7.79 -1.07
C ARG A 68 -6.20 -7.97 -2.56
N VAL A 69 -5.12 -8.01 -3.34
CA VAL A 69 -5.22 -7.99 -4.81
C VAL A 69 -5.63 -9.34 -5.39
N GLN A 70 -6.43 -9.33 -6.45
CA GLN A 70 -6.91 -10.57 -7.11
C GLN A 70 -6.69 -10.58 -8.62
N ARG A 71 -6.84 -9.43 -9.27
CA ARG A 71 -6.91 -9.32 -10.73
C ARG A 71 -5.61 -8.75 -11.30
N GLY A 72 -4.91 -9.54 -12.12
CA GLY A 72 -3.73 -9.06 -12.84
C GLY A 72 -4.13 -8.25 -14.08
N ALA A 73 -3.56 -7.06 -14.26
CA ALA A 73 -3.66 -6.25 -15.47
C ALA A 73 -2.29 -6.16 -16.16
N LEU A 74 -2.26 -6.42 -17.47
CA LEU A 74 -1.02 -6.32 -18.24
C LEU A 74 -0.62 -4.87 -18.43
N VAL A 75 0.68 -4.62 -18.34
CA VAL A 75 1.29 -3.30 -18.59
C VAL A 75 2.32 -3.40 -19.70
N GLY A 76 2.16 -2.54 -20.70
CA GLY A 76 3.22 -2.18 -21.64
C GLY A 76 4.08 -1.07 -21.04
N ALA A 77 5.36 -1.34 -20.86
CA ALA A 77 6.28 -0.41 -20.21
C ALA A 77 7.73 -0.63 -20.67
N ASP A 78 8.49 0.46 -20.72
CA ASP A 78 9.93 0.41 -20.97
C ASP A 78 10.69 -0.19 -19.77
N ARG A 79 11.93 -0.63 -20.02
CA ARG A 79 12.82 -1.19 -18.99
C ARG A 79 13.09 -0.24 -17.81
N GLU A 80 13.08 1.06 -18.05
CA GLU A 80 13.36 2.09 -17.02
C GLU A 80 12.13 2.44 -16.17
N THR A 81 11.00 1.75 -16.37
CA THR A 81 9.78 1.96 -15.58
C THR A 81 9.96 1.50 -14.13
N SER A 82 9.37 2.24 -13.20
CA SER A 82 9.37 1.90 -11.77
C SER A 82 8.84 0.47 -11.48
N SER A 83 9.32 -0.13 -10.40
CA SER A 83 8.98 -1.52 -10.01
C SER A 83 7.62 -1.69 -9.32
N GLY A 84 6.93 -0.61 -8.94
CA GLY A 84 5.69 -0.66 -8.16
C GLY A 84 4.61 -1.54 -8.79
N VAL A 85 3.86 -2.28 -7.97
CA VAL A 85 2.91 -3.31 -8.44
C VAL A 85 1.50 -2.78 -8.66
N ARG A 86 1.09 -1.71 -7.98
CA ARG A 86 -0.20 -1.03 -8.18
C ARG A 86 -0.07 0.42 -8.63
N TYR A 87 1.15 0.94 -8.61
CA TYR A 87 1.52 2.26 -9.09
C TYR A 87 2.80 2.16 -9.91
N LYS A 88 2.81 2.80 -11.08
CA LYS A 88 4.00 2.87 -11.92
C LYS A 88 4.19 4.27 -12.47
N TYR A 89 5.45 4.66 -12.63
CA TYR A 89 5.87 5.86 -13.34
C TYR A 89 6.97 5.53 -14.35
N GLY A 90 6.98 6.28 -15.46
CA GLY A 90 7.91 6.07 -16.57
C GLY A 90 7.50 6.88 -17.80
N ARG A 91 8.30 6.81 -18.87
CA ARG A 91 8.04 7.57 -20.11
C ARG A 91 6.95 6.92 -20.96
N ASN A 92 7.09 5.65 -21.31
CA ASN A 92 6.09 4.95 -22.11
C ASN A 92 5.37 3.90 -21.27
N LEU A 93 4.21 4.27 -20.71
CA LEU A 93 3.35 3.36 -19.95
C LEU A 93 2.01 3.18 -20.66
N ASN A 94 1.50 1.97 -20.73
CA ASN A 94 0.13 1.73 -21.17
C ASN A 94 -0.48 0.50 -20.50
N SER A 95 -1.79 0.57 -20.22
CA SER A 95 -2.57 -0.54 -19.67
C SER A 95 -4.05 -0.35 -20.03
N ASN A 96 -4.90 -1.29 -19.63
CA ASN A 96 -6.34 -1.19 -19.86
C ASN A 96 -6.98 -0.16 -18.90
N GLU A 97 -7.59 0.88 -19.46
CA GLU A 97 -8.25 1.98 -18.72
C GLU A 97 -9.42 1.51 -17.83
N LYS A 98 -10.04 0.37 -18.15
CA LYS A 98 -11.08 -0.24 -17.30
C LYS A 98 -10.55 -0.49 -15.88
N ASN A 99 -9.29 -0.91 -15.78
CA ASN A 99 -8.66 -1.33 -14.52
C ASN A 99 -7.61 -0.34 -14.01
N THR A 100 -7.33 0.73 -14.76
CA THR A 100 -6.19 1.62 -14.54
C THR A 100 -6.58 3.07 -14.74
N LEU A 101 -6.12 3.96 -13.87
CA LEU A 101 -6.06 5.39 -14.14
C LEU A 101 -4.73 5.68 -14.84
N ILE A 102 -4.79 6.21 -16.06
CA ILE A 102 -3.62 6.58 -16.85
C ILE A 102 -3.46 8.08 -16.78
N ILE A 103 -2.36 8.55 -16.20
CA ILE A 103 -2.05 9.98 -16.06
C ILE A 103 -0.95 10.31 -17.05
N ARG A 104 -1.29 11.06 -18.09
CA ARG A 104 -0.34 11.48 -19.14
C ARG A 104 0.37 12.80 -18.83
N LYS A 105 -0.20 13.57 -17.92
CA LYS A 105 0.29 14.88 -17.52
C LYS A 105 0.26 14.95 -15.99
N SER A 106 1.42 14.73 -15.38
CA SER A 106 1.60 14.64 -13.92
C SER A 106 1.09 15.88 -13.18
N SER A 107 1.29 17.07 -13.77
CA SER A 107 0.89 18.35 -13.21
C SER A 107 -0.61 18.45 -12.93
N ASP A 108 -1.46 17.82 -13.75
CA ASP A 108 -2.92 17.89 -13.61
C ASP A 108 -3.40 17.17 -12.34
N TYR A 109 -2.57 16.26 -11.81
CA TYR A 109 -2.78 15.50 -10.58
C TYR A 109 -1.86 15.95 -9.43
N ARG A 110 -1.12 17.06 -9.63
CA ARG A 110 -0.11 17.56 -8.68
C ARG A 110 0.96 16.52 -8.33
N LEU A 111 1.25 15.63 -9.28
CA LEU A 111 2.33 14.64 -9.16
C LEU A 111 3.65 15.22 -9.69
N PRO A 112 4.80 14.78 -9.14
CA PRO A 112 6.10 15.26 -9.60
C PRO A 112 6.40 14.81 -11.03
N GLU A 113 7.37 15.46 -11.69
CA GLU A 113 8.00 14.92 -12.89
C GLU A 113 9.28 14.20 -12.49
N LEU A 114 9.19 12.89 -12.28
CA LEU A 114 10.33 12.07 -11.85
C LEU A 114 11.31 11.75 -12.99
N VAL A 115 10.80 11.78 -14.23
CA VAL A 115 11.55 11.67 -15.49
C VAL A 115 10.97 12.66 -16.51
N HIS A 116 11.74 12.97 -17.56
CA HIS A 116 11.20 13.78 -18.66
C HIS A 116 9.95 13.11 -19.26
N GLN A 117 8.84 13.85 -19.36
CA GLN A 117 7.53 13.34 -19.79
C GLN A 117 7.03 12.16 -18.95
N THR A 118 6.98 12.34 -17.63
CA THR A 118 6.50 11.29 -16.71
C THR A 118 5.03 10.99 -16.93
N ASN A 119 4.73 9.74 -17.28
CA ASN A 119 3.40 9.15 -17.22
C ASN A 119 3.26 8.32 -15.94
N TYR A 120 2.05 8.25 -15.41
CA TYR A 120 1.70 7.36 -14.29
C TYR A 120 0.60 6.37 -14.67
N LEU A 121 0.69 5.17 -14.11
CA LEU A 121 -0.40 4.20 -14.05
C LEU A 121 -0.75 3.95 -12.58
N VAL A 122 -2.03 4.06 -12.25
CA VAL A 122 -2.53 3.81 -10.90
C VAL A 122 -3.65 2.77 -10.97
N ALA A 123 -3.50 1.64 -10.28
CA ALA A 123 -4.44 0.53 -10.34
C ALA A 123 -5.73 0.87 -9.60
N LYS A 124 -6.87 0.45 -10.16
CA LYS A 124 -8.20 0.55 -9.54
C LYS A 124 -8.52 -0.71 -8.73
N ASP A 125 -9.41 -0.61 -7.75
CA ASP A 125 -9.96 -1.75 -7.00
C ASP A 125 -8.87 -2.71 -6.46
N ASP A 126 -9.02 -4.03 -6.64
CA ASP A 126 -8.09 -5.09 -6.27
C ASP A 126 -7.11 -5.49 -7.39
N VAL A 127 -6.86 -4.59 -8.36
CA VAL A 127 -6.00 -4.87 -9.52
C VAL A 127 -4.51 -4.70 -9.19
N PHE A 128 -3.65 -5.48 -9.81
CA PHE A 128 -2.19 -5.30 -9.79
C PHE A 128 -1.58 -5.47 -11.18
N PHE A 129 -0.43 -4.86 -11.41
CA PHE A 129 0.24 -4.80 -12.70
C PHE A 129 1.20 -5.97 -12.93
N LEU A 130 1.13 -6.54 -14.13
CA LEU A 130 1.97 -7.63 -14.60
C LEU A 130 2.62 -7.28 -15.93
N TYR A 131 3.92 -7.57 -16.06
CA TYR A 131 4.60 -7.51 -17.36
C TYR A 131 4.29 -8.78 -18.17
N PRO A 132 3.99 -8.68 -19.48
CA PRO A 132 3.69 -9.85 -20.32
C PRO A 132 4.74 -10.96 -20.19
N ASN A 133 6.02 -10.60 -20.23
CA ASN A 133 7.14 -11.55 -20.18
C ASN A 133 7.32 -12.26 -18.82
N GLN A 134 6.65 -11.80 -17.76
CA GLN A 134 6.81 -12.34 -16.41
C GLN A 134 5.46 -12.67 -15.74
N GLN A 135 4.37 -12.70 -16.51
CA GLN A 135 3.01 -12.82 -15.99
C GLN A 135 2.83 -14.01 -15.06
N HIS A 136 3.18 -15.23 -15.52
CA HIS A 136 2.98 -16.45 -14.72
C HIS A 136 3.74 -16.42 -13.39
N ARG A 137 4.98 -15.92 -13.39
CA ARG A 137 5.83 -15.87 -12.19
C ARG A 137 5.24 -14.93 -11.13
N TYR A 138 4.80 -13.74 -11.52
CA TYR A 138 4.32 -12.74 -10.57
C TYR A 138 2.84 -12.90 -10.22
N GLN A 139 2.03 -13.47 -11.11
CA GLN A 139 0.62 -13.71 -10.83
C GLN A 139 0.41 -14.63 -9.64
N GLY A 140 1.16 -15.74 -9.55
CA GLY A 140 1.08 -16.66 -8.40
C GLY A 140 1.60 -16.06 -7.10
N LYS A 141 2.56 -15.13 -7.15
CA LYS A 141 3.14 -14.48 -5.97
C LYS A 141 2.28 -13.36 -5.41
N LEU A 142 1.68 -12.55 -6.29
CA LEU A 142 0.95 -11.35 -5.91
C LEU A 142 -0.54 -11.62 -5.69
N LYS A 143 -1.15 -12.55 -6.42
CA LYS A 143 -2.58 -12.83 -6.23
C LYS A 143 -2.85 -13.28 -4.79
N GLY A 144 -3.76 -12.58 -4.12
CA GLY A 144 -4.13 -12.84 -2.73
C GLY A 144 -3.20 -12.22 -1.69
N SER A 145 -2.16 -11.48 -2.09
CA SER A 145 -1.33 -10.68 -1.18
C SER A 145 -1.98 -9.32 -0.88
N PHE A 146 -1.59 -8.72 0.23
CA PHE A 146 -1.94 -7.35 0.59
C PHE A 146 -0.98 -6.40 -0.11
N GLN A 147 -1.49 -5.41 -0.84
CA GLN A 147 -0.71 -4.44 -1.60
C GLN A 147 -1.33 -3.05 -1.48
N HIS A 148 -0.51 -2.03 -1.75
CA HIS A 148 -0.92 -0.63 -1.76
C HIS A 148 -0.34 0.10 -2.98
N GLY A 149 -0.65 1.40 -3.08
CA GLY A 149 -0.19 2.31 -4.13
C GLY A 149 -1.22 2.58 -5.24
N GLY A 150 -2.31 1.83 -5.27
CA GLY A 150 -3.44 2.08 -6.16
C GLY A 150 -4.38 3.17 -5.64
N ILE A 151 -5.58 3.20 -6.23
CA ILE A 151 -6.68 4.12 -5.87
C ILE A 151 -7.94 3.36 -5.45
N SER A 152 -7.78 2.21 -4.79
CA SER A 152 -8.92 1.52 -4.19
C SER A 152 -9.50 2.35 -3.04
N MET A 153 -10.75 2.10 -2.71
CA MET A 153 -11.43 2.78 -1.62
C MET A 153 -10.72 2.52 -0.28
N GLU A 154 -10.25 1.28 -0.05
CA GLU A 154 -9.48 0.88 1.12
C GLU A 154 -8.12 1.57 1.19
N GLU A 155 -7.49 1.88 0.06
CA GLU A 155 -6.20 2.58 0.04
C GLU A 155 -6.34 4.08 0.31
N ILE A 156 -7.41 4.71 -0.18
CA ILE A 156 -7.62 6.17 -0.08
C ILE A 156 -8.31 6.56 1.23
N MET A 157 -9.28 5.78 1.70
CA MET A 157 -10.01 6.10 2.94
C MET A 157 -9.21 5.65 4.16
N VAL A 158 -8.39 6.57 4.69
CA VAL A 158 -7.57 6.33 5.87
C VAL A 158 -8.24 6.84 7.15
N PRO A 159 -8.15 6.11 8.28
CA PRO A 159 -8.70 6.56 9.55
C PRO A 159 -7.87 7.71 10.11
N VAL A 160 -8.54 8.63 10.82
CA VAL A 160 -7.89 9.66 11.65
C VAL A 160 -8.52 9.61 13.02
N VAL A 161 -7.70 9.50 14.06
CA VAL A 161 -8.13 9.50 15.45
C VAL A 161 -7.41 10.63 16.17
N THR A 162 -8.16 11.44 16.90
CA THR A 162 -7.62 12.49 17.78
C THR A 162 -7.92 12.13 19.23
N MET A 163 -6.90 12.13 20.06
CA MET A 163 -6.98 11.83 21.49
C MET A 163 -6.34 12.98 22.27
N ARG A 164 -6.86 13.27 23.46
CA ARG A 164 -6.28 14.26 24.37
C ARG A 164 -6.10 13.62 25.74
N GLY A 165 -4.92 13.78 26.32
CA GLY A 165 -4.67 13.36 27.69
C GLY A 165 -5.37 14.29 28.70
N TYR A 166 -5.48 13.82 29.94
CA TYR A 166 -6.16 14.50 31.04
C TYR A 166 -5.17 15.04 32.07
#